data_AF-A0A9N8W9D1-F1
#
_entry.id   AF-A0A9N8W9D1-F1
#
_cell.length_a   1.000
_cell.length_b   1.000
_cell.length_c   1.000
_cell.angle_alpha   90.00
_cell.angle_beta   90.00
_cell.angle_gamma   90.00
#
_symmetry.space_group_name_H-M   'P 1'
#
loop_
_entity.id
_entity.type
_entity.pdbx_description
1 polymer ?
#
loop_
_entity_poly.entity_id
_entity_poly.type
_entity_poly.pdbx_seq_one_letter_code
_entity_poly.pdbx_strand_id
1 'polypeptide(L)'
;MTVIVSLGKFLGWFGFLTLFHSAYSTYEHLSYLKAVEKIPNEMPIEITVECLISVVIFAISIIMVAGPLKPILMKDEMTKK
;
A
#
# COMPACT_ATOMS: atom_id res chain seq x y z
N MET A 1 19.45 -6.17 -7.97
CA MET A 1 18.96 -5.58 -6.71
C MET A 1 18.40 -4.17 -6.92
N THR A 2 19.10 -3.28 -7.64
CA THR A 2 18.63 -1.91 -7.93
C THR A 2 17.31 -1.84 -8.70
N VAL A 3 17.09 -2.75 -9.66
CA VAL A 3 15.83 -2.83 -10.44
C VAL A 3 14.63 -3.19 -9.56
N ILE A 4 14.79 -4.16 -8.65
CA ILE A 4 13.72 -4.58 -7.71
C ILE A 4 13.35 -3.42 -6.79
N VAL A 5 14.34 -2.71 -6.26
CA VAL A 5 14.10 -1.55 -5.40
C VAL A 5 13.43 -0.41 -6.18
N SER A 6 13.84 -0.17 -7.43
CA SER A 6 13.20 0.85 -8.28
C SER A 6 11.74 0.50 -8.60
N LEU A 7 11.46 -0.77 -8.89
CA LEU A 7 10.10 -1.26 -9.10
C LEU A 7 9.27 -1.16 -7.81
N GLY A 8 9.86 -1.51 -6.67
CA GLY A 8 9.24 -1.35 -5.36
C GLY A 8 8.86 0.10 -5.07
N LYS A 9 9.75 1.07 -5.33
CA LYS A 9 9.42 2.50 -5.18
C LYS A 9 8.27 2.94 -6.09
N PHE A 10 8.24 2.48 -7.34
CA PHE A 10 7.15 2.76 -8.26
C PHE A 10 5.82 2.17 -7.76
N LEU A 11 5.82 0.91 -7.36
CA LEU A 11 4.64 0.24 -6.78
C LEU A 11 4.19 0.91 -5.48
N GLY A 12 5.11 1.44 -4.68
CA GLY A 12 4.79 2.17 -3.46
C GLY A 12 4.03 3.46 -3.73
N TRP A 13 4.50 4.26 -4.70
CA TRP A 13 3.77 5.45 -5.14
C TRP A 13 2.41 5.11 -5.74
N PHE A 14 2.35 4.06 -6.57
CA PHE A 14 1.10 3.61 -7.17
C PHE A 14 0.09 3.11 -6.13
N GLY A 15 0.52 2.27 -5.19
CA GLY A 15 -0.30 1.78 -4.08
C GLY A 15 -0.78 2.91 -3.16
N PHE A 16 0.07 3.90 -2.88
CA PHE A 16 -0.31 5.06 -2.08
C PHE A 16 -1.36 5.93 -2.78
N LEU A 17 -1.18 6.22 -4.07
CA LEU A 17 -2.13 7.03 -4.83
C LEU A 17 -3.49 6.35 -4.99
N THR A 18 -3.51 5.04 -5.23
CA THR A 18 -4.76 4.26 -5.32
C THR A 18 -5.45 4.14 -3.96
N LEU A 19 -4.69 4.00 -2.86
CA LEU A 19 -5.26 4.05 -1.52
C LEU A 19 -5.87 5.41 -1.20
N PHE A 20 -5.18 6.49 -1.58
CA PHE A 20 -5.69 7.85 -1.43
C PHE A 20 -6.96 8.08 -2.27
N HIS A 21 -6.98 7.55 -3.50
CA HIS A 21 -8.16 7.59 -4.37
C HIS A 21 -9.36 6.88 -3.71
N SER A 22 -9.18 5.67 -3.20
CA SER A 22 -10.24 4.95 -2.48
C SER A 22 -10.73 5.68 -1.22
N ALA A 23 -9.83 6.34 -0.48
CA ALA A 23 -10.21 7.17 0.66
C ALA A 23 -11.06 8.37 0.23
N TYR A 24 -10.70 9.03 -0.89
CA TYR A 24 -11.50 10.12 -1.45
C TYR A 24 -12.86 9.63 -1.94
N SER A 25 -12.94 8.49 -2.65
CA SER A 25 -14.20 7.89 -3.09
C SER A 25 -15.11 7.54 -1.91
N THR A 26 -14.54 7.06 -0.80
CA THR A 26 -15.28 6.84 0.44
C THR A 26 -15.84 8.14 1.01
N TYR A 27 -15.03 9.18 1.07
CA TYR A 27 -15.47 10.50 1.54
C TYR A 27 -16.60 11.07 0.67
N GLU A 28 -16.45 11.02 -0.65
CA GLU A 28 -17.46 11.49 -1.59
C GLU A 28 -18.76 10.69 -1.46
N HIS A 29 -18.68 9.37 -1.38
CA HIS A 29 -19.85 8.50 -1.22
C HIS A 29 -20.63 8.82 0.05
N LEU A 30 -19.94 8.98 1.18
CA LEU A 30 -20.56 9.32 2.46
C LEU A 30 -21.12 10.75 2.47
N SER A 31 -20.41 11.70 1.86
CA SER A 31 -20.87 13.08 1.69
C SER A 31 -22.15 13.15 0.86
N TYR A 32 -22.20 12.39 -0.24
CA TYR A 32 -23.38 12.27 -1.09
C TYR A 32 -24.58 11.70 -0.33
N LEU A 33 -24.40 10.56 0.37
CA LEU A 33 -25.48 9.93 1.15
C LEU A 33 -26.04 10.89 2.21
N LYS A 34 -25.16 11.65 2.87
CA LYS A 34 -25.54 12.68 3.83
C LYS A 34 -26.35 13.81 3.18
N ALA A 35 -25.96 14.25 1.99
CA ALA A 35 -26.65 15.32 1.26
C ALA A 35 -28.06 14.93 0.80
N VAL A 36 -28.30 13.65 0.53
CA VAL A 36 -29.62 13.13 0.10
C VAL A 36 -30.42 12.48 1.24
N GLU A 37 -29.99 12.67 2.49
CA GLU A 37 -30.63 12.11 3.69
C GLU A 37 -30.84 10.58 3.64
N LYS A 38 -29.96 9.86 2.93
CA LYS A 38 -29.98 8.40 2.90
C LYS A 38 -29.15 7.82 4.03
N ILE A 39 -29.67 6.77 4.65
CA ILE A 39 -28.93 5.99 5.64
C ILE A 39 -27.81 5.23 4.91
N PRO A 40 -26.55 5.30 5.38
CA PRO A 40 -25.49 4.46 4.83
C PRO A 40 -25.83 3.00 5.10
N ASN A 41 -26.06 2.23 4.03
CA ASN A 41 -26.28 0.79 4.13
C ASN A 41 -24.93 0.08 4.20
N GLU A 42 -24.30 -0.11 3.05
CA GLU A 42 -23.03 -0.80 2.89
C GLU A 42 -22.13 0.00 1.95
N MET A 43 -20.82 -0.14 2.15
CA MET A 43 -19.85 0.45 1.24
C MET A 43 -19.88 -0.30 -0.10
N PRO A 44 -19.84 0.41 -1.24
CA PRO A 44 -19.70 -0.21 -2.55
C PRO A 44 -18.54 -1.20 -2.59
N ILE A 45 -18.76 -2.35 -3.22
CA ILE A 45 -17.76 -3.41 -3.31
C ILE A 45 -16.53 -2.96 -4.09
N GLU A 46 -16.73 -2.07 -5.06
CA GLU A 46 -15.67 -1.49 -5.88
C GLU A 46 -14.68 -0.69 -5.03
N ILE A 47 -15.19 0.20 -4.16
CA ILE A 47 -14.35 1.01 -3.24
C ILE A 47 -13.62 0.08 -2.25
N THR A 48 -14.31 -0.94 -1.75
CA THR A 48 -13.76 -1.89 -0.78
C THR A 48 -12.61 -2.72 -1.39
N VAL A 49 -12.81 -3.22 -2.60
CA VAL A 49 -11.79 -4.01 -3.33
C VAL A 49 -10.61 -3.13 -3.74
N GLU A 50 -10.85 -1.89 -4.20
CA GLU A 50 -9.78 -0.94 -4.52
C GLU A 50 -8.92 -0.63 -3.27
N CYS A 51 -9.56 -0.36 -2.14
CA CYS A 51 -8.87 -0.16 -0.86
C CYS A 51 -7.99 -1.37 -0.51
N LEU A 52 -8.57 -2.58 -0.52
CA LEU A 52 -7.83 -3.79 -0.12
C LEU A 52 -6.65 -4.08 -1.06
N ILE A 53 -6.84 -3.95 -2.37
CA ILE A 53 -5.78 -4.15 -3.37
C ILE A 53 -4.68 -3.11 -3.19
N SER A 54 -5.03 -1.84 -2.98
CA SER A 54 -4.04 -0.77 -2.79
C SER A 54 -3.15 -1.01 -1.56
N VAL A 55 -3.73 -1.50 -0.46
CA VAL A 55 -2.98 -1.88 0.75
C VAL A 55 -2.03 -3.05 0.47
N VAL A 56 -2.48 -4.07 -0.25
CA VAL A 56 -1.63 -5.23 -0.61
C VAL A 56 -0.46 -4.81 -1.50
N ILE A 57 -0.72 -3.98 -2.52
CA ILE A 57 0.33 -3.45 -3.40
C ILE A 57 1.33 -2.63 -2.59
N PHE A 58 0.84 -1.76 -1.70
CA PHE A 58 1.70 -0.94 -0.86
C PHE A 58 2.55 -1.81 0.08
N ALA A 59 1.99 -2.84 0.71
CA ALA A 59 2.74 -3.76 1.56
C ALA A 59 3.84 -4.51 0.78
N ILE A 60 3.54 -5.02 -0.42
CA ILE A 60 4.53 -5.66 -1.30
C ILE A 60 5.65 -4.67 -1.65
N SER A 61 5.31 -3.41 -1.93
CA SER A 61 6.29 -2.37 -2.24
C SER A 61 7.31 -2.15 -1.12
N ILE A 62 6.84 -2.12 0.14
CA ILE A 62 7.70 -1.94 1.31
C ILE A 62 8.67 -3.11 1.47
N ILE A 63 8.18 -4.35 1.28
CA ILE A 63 9.03 -5.55 1.34
C ILE A 63 10.13 -5.49 0.28
N MET A 64 9.82 -5.04 -0.93
CA MET A 64 10.80 -4.91 -2.02
C MET A 64 11.86 -3.83 -1.75
N VAL A 65 11.53 -2.80 -0.97
CA VAL A 65 12.42 -1.67 -0.66
C VAL A 65 13.22 -1.88 0.64
N ALA A 66 12.74 -2.71 1.57
CA ALA A 66 13.33 -2.91 2.90
C ALA A 66 14.79 -3.40 2.90
N GLY A 67 15.25 -3.99 1.79
CA GLY A 67 16.61 -4.52 1.65
C GLY A 67 16.80 -5.85 2.38
N PRO A 68 17.99 -6.47 2.24
CA PRO A 68 18.27 -7.77 2.83
C PRO A 68 18.48 -7.65 4.34
N LEU A 69 18.11 -8.70 5.05
CA LEU A 69 18.45 -8.87 6.46
C LEU A 69 19.97 -9.00 6.61
N LYS A 70 20.50 -8.50 7.73
CA LYS A 70 21.92 -8.67 8.06
C LYS A 70 22.18 -10.12 8.48
N PRO A 71 23.34 -10.70 8.11
CA PRO A 71 23.73 -12.02 8.60
C PRO A 71 23.94 -11.99 10.13
N ILE A 72 23.57 -13.08 10.79
CA ILE A 72 23.64 -13.20 12.26
C ILE A 72 24.94 -13.83 12.77
N LEU A 73 25.73 -14.49 11.91
CA LEU A 73 26.93 -15.21 12.33
C LEU A 73 28.15 -14.27 12.42
N MET A 74 28.82 -14.31 13.57
CA MET A 74 30.01 -13.48 13.85
C MET A 74 31.19 -13.73 12.89
N LYS A 75 31.32 -14.97 12.39
CA LYS A 75 32.32 -15.30 11.36
C LYS A 75 32.15 -14.47 10.09
N ASP A 76 30.92 -14.15 9.70
CA ASP A 76 30.64 -13.43 8.45
C ASP A 76 31.05 -11.95 8.56
N GLU A 77 30.96 -11.38 9.77
CA GLU A 77 31.42 -10.01 10.07
C GLU A 77 32.94 -9.93 10.27
N MET A 78 33.58 -10.95 10.86
CA MET A 78 35.04 -11.01 11.01
C MET A 78 35.79 -11.14 9.67
N THR A 79 35.14 -11.67 8.64
CA THR A 79 35.73 -11.88 7.30
C THR A 79 35.69 -10.63 6.42
N LYS A 80 34.89 -9.62 6.81
CA LYS A 80 34.63 -8.37 6.07
C LYS A 80 35.78 -7.34 6.13
N LYS A 81 36.99 -7.75 6.49
CA LYS A 81 38.18 -6.89 6.70
C LYS A 81 38.49 -6.01 5.50
#